data_AF-A0A529HCQ7-F1
#
_entry.id   AF-A0A529HCQ7-F1
#
_cell.length_a   1.000
_cell.length_b   1.000
_cell.length_c   1.000
_cell.angle_alpha   90.00
_cell.angle_beta   90.00
_cell.angle_gamma   90.00
#
_symmetry.space_group_name_H-M   'P 1'
#
loop_
_entity.id
_entity.type
_entity.pdbx_description
1 polymer ?
#
loop_
_entity_poly.entity_id
_entity_poly.type
_entity_poly.pdbx_seq_one_letter_code
_entity_poly.pdbx_strand_id
1 'polypeptide(L)'
;VEERLDILNRVIEVYKKRSKDLALAISREMGAPRQMALDSQVGVGQAHLEKMAEVLKSFQFRHVKGSSLIVKEPIGVVGLITPWNWPLNQITCKVGPALAAGCTMVLKPSEIAPLDAIIF
;
A
#
# COMPACT_ATOMS: atom_id res chain seq x y z
N VAL A 1 2.69 13.21 -11.30
CA VAL A 1 3.46 12.60 -10.19
C VAL A 1 3.04 13.24 -8.88
N GLU A 2 3.08 14.56 -8.79
CA GLU A 2 2.63 15.36 -7.64
C GLU A 2 1.25 14.94 -7.11
N GLU A 3 0.21 14.93 -7.94
CA GLU A 3 -1.14 14.50 -7.51
C GLU A 3 -1.16 13.09 -6.88
N ARG A 4 -0.42 12.13 -7.46
CA ARG A 4 -0.36 10.76 -6.92
C ARG A 4 0.41 10.70 -5.60
N LEU A 5 1.44 11.54 -5.45
CA LEU A 5 2.17 11.69 -4.21
C LEU A 5 1.28 12.30 -3.12
N ASP A 6 0.45 13.29 -3.46
CA ASP A 6 -0.51 13.90 -2.53
C ASP A 6 -1.56 12.89 -2.07
N ILE A 7 -2.11 12.09 -2.98
CA ILE A 7 -3.03 11.00 -2.63
C ILE A 7 -2.33 10.01 -1.70
N LEU A 8 -1.12 9.56 -2.02
CA LEU A 8 -0.38 8.60 -1.21
C LEU A 8 -0.07 9.16 0.19
N ASN A 9 0.30 10.44 0.29
CA ASN A 9 0.50 11.11 1.58
C ASN A 9 -0.79 11.18 2.40
N ARG A 10 -1.93 11.49 1.77
CA ARG A 10 -3.24 11.47 2.44
C ARG A 10 -3.62 10.08 2.94
N VAL A 11 -3.33 9.03 2.17
CA VAL A 11 -3.51 7.63 2.61
C VAL A 11 -2.65 7.35 3.83
N ILE A 12 -1.37 7.74 3.83
CA ILE A 12 -0.47 7.58 5.00
C ILE A 12 -1.02 8.30 6.24
N GLU A 13 -1.53 9.53 6.09
CA GLU A 13 -2.10 10.28 7.20
C GLU A 13 -3.34 9.60 7.80
N VAL A 14 -4.26 9.14 6.96
CA VAL A 14 -5.47 8.43 7.42
C VAL A 14 -5.10 7.08 8.03
N TYR A 15 -4.18 6.35 7.42
CA TYR A 15 -3.64 5.09 7.94
C TYR A 15 -3.13 5.28 9.38
N LYS A 16 -2.30 6.30 9.63
CA LYS A 16 -1.79 6.64 10.97
C LYS A 16 -2.90 6.94 11.97
N LYS A 17 -3.93 7.71 11.54
CA LYS A 17 -5.09 8.04 12.38
C LYS A 17 -5.89 6.78 12.75
N ARG A 18 -5.96 5.79 11.85
CA ARG A 18 -6.71 4.54 12.01
C ARG A 18 -5.87 3.37 12.51
N SER A 19 -4.59 3.56 12.85
CA SER A 19 -3.68 2.47 13.25
C SER A 19 -4.22 1.55 14.35
N LYS A 20 -4.93 2.11 15.34
CA LYS A 20 -5.53 1.32 16.43
C LYS A 20 -6.72 0.48 15.96
N ASP A 21 -7.52 1.00 15.04
CA ASP A 21 -8.66 0.27 14.46
C ASP A 21 -8.17 -0.88 13.58
N LEU A 22 -7.14 -0.60 12.77
CA LEU A 22 -6.47 -1.60 11.93
C LEU A 22 -5.86 -2.72 12.78
N ALA A 23 -5.12 -2.38 13.84
CA ALA A 23 -4.54 -3.38 14.74
C ALA A 23 -5.61 -4.23 15.43
N LEU A 24 -6.75 -3.62 15.82
CA LEU A 24 -7.86 -4.34 16.42
C LEU A 24 -8.53 -5.30 15.42
N ALA A 25 -8.71 -4.88 14.17
CA ALA A 25 -9.27 -5.72 13.11
C ALA A 25 -8.40 -6.95 12.85
N ILE A 26 -7.09 -6.75 12.62
CA ILE A 26 -6.12 -7.83 12.40
C ILE A 26 -6.13 -8.81 13.58
N SER A 27 -6.11 -8.29 14.81
CA SER A 27 -6.14 -9.15 16.00
C SER A 27 -7.42 -9.99 16.08
N ARG A 28 -8.57 -9.44 15.67
CA ARG A 28 -9.86 -10.13 15.70
C ARG A 28 -10.02 -11.17 14.61
N GLU A 29 -9.52 -10.90 13.40
CA GLU A 29 -9.80 -11.75 12.24
C GLU A 29 -8.77 -12.88 12.07
N MET A 30 -7.49 -12.61 12.32
CA MET A 30 -6.42 -13.59 12.09
C MET A 30 -5.67 -13.98 13.37
N GLY A 31 -6.08 -13.43 14.53
CA GLY A 31 -5.62 -13.88 15.84
C GLY A 31 -4.26 -13.34 16.28
N ALA A 32 -3.69 -12.34 15.61
CA ALA A 32 -2.44 -11.72 16.04
C ALA A 32 -2.59 -11.13 17.46
N PRO A 33 -1.60 -11.34 18.36
CA PRO A 33 -1.53 -10.60 19.62
C PRO A 33 -1.57 -9.10 19.37
N ARG A 34 -2.37 -8.35 20.15
CA ARG A 34 -2.62 -6.91 19.90
C ARG A 34 -1.36 -6.07 19.75
N GLN A 35 -0.33 -6.34 20.56
CA GLN A 35 0.93 -5.62 20.47
C GLN A 35 1.65 -5.89 19.15
N MET A 36 1.69 -7.14 18.70
CA MET A 36 2.23 -7.53 17.40
C MET A 36 1.42 -6.96 16.23
N ALA A 37 0.08 -6.94 16.36
CA ALA A 37 -0.80 -6.34 15.36
C ALA A 37 -0.52 -4.83 15.19
N LEU A 38 -0.28 -4.11 16.29
CA LEU A 38 0.04 -2.69 16.24
C LEU A 38 1.48 -2.42 15.77
N ASP A 39 2.46 -2.97 16.47
CA ASP A 39 3.87 -2.60 16.27
C ASP A 39 4.43 -3.18 14.98
N SER A 40 4.03 -4.41 14.63
CA SER A 40 4.58 -5.11 13.47
C SER A 40 3.65 -5.04 12.26
N GLN A 41 2.41 -5.55 12.36
CA GLN A 41 1.52 -5.65 11.19
C GLN A 41 1.16 -4.25 10.65
N VAL A 42 0.62 -3.38 11.51
CA VAL A 42 0.29 -2.00 11.12
C VAL A 42 1.55 -1.16 10.88
N GLY A 43 2.58 -1.29 11.73
CA GLY A 43 3.83 -0.55 11.60
C GLY A 43 4.55 -0.79 10.26
N VAL A 44 4.70 -2.06 9.86
CA VAL A 44 5.34 -2.41 8.58
C VAL A 44 4.53 -1.92 7.39
N GLY A 45 3.19 -2.02 7.44
CA GLY A 45 2.32 -1.48 6.38
C GLY A 45 2.47 0.03 6.21
N GLN A 46 2.60 0.78 7.31
CA GLN A 46 2.89 2.22 7.26
C GLN A 46 4.24 2.48 6.58
N ALA A 47 5.27 1.74 6.98
CA ALA A 47 6.62 1.91 6.45
C ALA A 47 6.68 1.65 4.94
N HIS A 48 5.92 0.67 4.42
CA HIS A 48 5.82 0.43 2.97
C HIS A 48 5.21 1.62 2.22
N LEU A 49 4.13 2.20 2.74
CA LEU A 49 3.50 3.37 2.12
C LEU A 49 4.44 4.59 2.13
N GLU A 50 5.07 4.87 3.29
CA GLU A 50 6.02 5.97 3.44
C GLU A 50 7.22 5.79 2.52
N LYS A 51 7.77 4.57 2.44
CA LYS A 51 8.88 4.28 1.54
C LYS A 51 8.48 4.47 0.09
N MET A 52 7.26 4.09 -0.28
CA MET A 52 6.77 4.29 -1.63
C MET A 52 6.61 5.78 -1.98
N ALA A 53 6.11 6.59 -1.05
CA ALA A 53 6.03 8.05 -1.23
C ALA A 53 7.42 8.67 -1.39
N GLU A 54 8.40 8.22 -0.62
CA GLU A 54 9.81 8.64 -0.74
C GLU A 54 10.38 8.30 -2.14
N VAL A 55 10.21 7.06 -2.59
CA VAL A 55 10.70 6.63 -3.91
C VAL A 55 10.02 7.40 -5.04
N LEU A 56 8.71 7.63 -4.95
CA LEU A 56 7.96 8.34 -5.99
C LEU A 56 8.48 9.77 -6.24
N LYS A 57 9.05 10.43 -5.21
CA LYS A 57 9.63 11.77 -5.33
C LYS A 57 10.83 11.83 -6.27
N SER A 58 11.63 10.77 -6.33
CA SER A 58 12.90 10.75 -7.10
C SER A 58 12.86 9.83 -8.32
N PHE A 59 11.82 8.99 -8.44
CA PHE A 59 11.74 8.01 -9.51
C PHE A 59 11.67 8.66 -10.90
N GLN A 60 12.61 8.27 -11.77
CA GLN A 60 12.68 8.76 -13.14
C GLN A 60 11.73 7.96 -14.06
N PHE A 61 10.54 8.50 -14.31
CA PHE A 61 9.60 7.95 -15.29
C PHE A 61 10.06 8.15 -16.73
N ARG A 62 10.95 9.10 -16.98
CA ARG A 62 11.49 9.41 -18.31
C ARG A 62 12.99 9.56 -18.22
N HIS A 63 13.74 8.89 -19.09
CA HIS A 63 15.18 9.07 -19.18
C HIS A 63 15.66 8.82 -20.61
N VAL A 64 16.75 9.48 -20.99
CA VAL A 64 17.37 9.33 -22.31
C VAL A 64 18.44 8.24 -22.25
N LYS A 65 18.46 7.36 -23.24
CA LYS A 65 19.49 6.35 -23.45
C LYS A 65 19.99 6.45 -24.89
N GLY A 66 21.19 7.03 -25.07
CA GLY A 66 21.71 7.37 -26.39
C GLY A 66 20.83 8.43 -27.06
N SER A 67 20.30 8.12 -28.24
CA SER A 67 19.36 8.98 -28.98
C SER A 67 17.88 8.68 -28.69
N SER A 68 17.58 7.71 -27.81
CA SER A 68 16.22 7.25 -27.52
C SER A 68 15.71 7.76 -26.18
N LEU A 69 14.45 8.21 -26.13
CA LEU A 69 13.74 8.51 -24.89
C LEU A 69 12.99 7.25 -24.41
N ILE A 70 13.26 6.82 -23.18
CA ILE A 70 12.53 5.73 -22.52
C ILE A 70 11.53 6.35 -21.55
N VAL A 71 10.26 5.99 -21.70
CA VAL A 71 9.15 6.41 -20.83
C VAL A 71 8.58 5.18 -20.12
N LYS A 72 8.35 5.29 -18.82
CA LYS A 72 7.65 4.31 -17.99
C LYS A 72 6.24 4.81 -17.73
N GLU A 73 5.26 4.05 -18.17
CA GLU A 73 3.84 4.38 -18.04
C GLU A 73 3.13 3.29 -17.22
N PRO A 74 2.02 3.61 -16.54
CA PRO A 74 1.24 2.59 -15.85
C PRO A 74 0.71 1.56 -16.83
N ILE A 75 0.66 0.30 -16.39
CA ILE A 75 0.18 -0.81 -17.23
C ILE A 75 -1.35 -0.81 -17.41
N GLY A 76 -2.08 -0.05 -16.57
CA GLY A 76 -3.54 0.07 -16.62
C GLY A 76 -4.21 -0.45 -15.34
N VAL A 77 -5.24 -1.29 -15.50
CA VAL A 77 -6.00 -1.90 -14.40
C VAL A 77 -5.25 -3.11 -13.86
N VAL A 78 -5.09 -3.21 -12.53
CA VAL A 78 -4.47 -4.36 -11.86
C VAL A 78 -5.41 -5.04 -10.87
N GLY A 79 -5.46 -6.37 -10.90
CA GLY A 79 -6.10 -7.19 -9.88
C GLY A 79 -5.11 -7.53 -8.77
N LEU A 80 -5.45 -7.19 -7.52
CA LEU A 80 -4.60 -7.42 -6.35
C LEU A 80 -5.25 -8.50 -5.47
N ILE A 81 -4.60 -9.65 -5.31
CA ILE A 81 -5.06 -10.74 -4.44
C ILE A 81 -4.07 -10.87 -3.28
N THR A 82 -4.54 -10.85 -2.04
CA THR A 82 -3.70 -10.87 -0.84
C THR A 82 -4.04 -12.04 0.11
N PRO A 83 -3.04 -12.66 0.76
CA PRO A 83 -3.24 -13.70 1.76
C PRO A 83 -3.55 -13.11 3.15
N TRP A 84 -3.90 -13.96 4.12
CA TRP A 84 -4.40 -13.59 5.45
C TRP A 84 -3.33 -13.48 6.55
N ASN A 85 -2.09 -13.94 6.33
CA ASN A 85 -1.09 -14.05 7.39
C ASN A 85 -0.41 -12.70 7.74
N TRP A 86 -0.36 -11.79 6.78
CA TRP A 86 0.14 -10.43 6.94
C TRP A 86 -0.77 -9.46 6.18
N PRO A 87 -2.09 -9.43 6.49
CA PRO A 87 -3.11 -8.98 5.54
C PRO A 87 -2.88 -7.53 5.12
N LEU A 88 -2.66 -6.63 6.07
CA LEU A 88 -2.41 -5.21 5.81
C LEU A 88 -1.08 -4.93 5.13
N ASN A 89 -0.01 -5.62 5.55
CA ASN A 89 1.29 -5.51 4.90
C ASN A 89 1.21 -5.92 3.41
N GLN A 90 0.50 -7.00 3.10
CA GLN A 90 0.35 -7.48 1.72
C GLN A 90 -0.47 -6.51 0.86
N ILE A 91 -1.47 -5.85 1.45
CA ILE A 91 -2.25 -4.80 0.79
C ILE A 91 -1.35 -3.60 0.47
N THR A 92 -0.66 -3.04 1.48
CA THR A 92 0.19 -1.85 1.32
C THR A 92 1.34 -2.06 0.33
N CYS A 93 1.95 -3.25 0.33
CA CYS A 93 2.98 -3.65 -0.65
C CYS A 93 2.50 -3.69 -2.09
N LYS A 94 1.18 -3.76 -2.34
CA LYS A 94 0.60 -3.80 -3.68
C LYS A 94 -0.06 -2.47 -4.05
N VAL A 95 -0.90 -1.93 -3.18
CA VAL A 95 -1.65 -0.69 -3.41
C VAL A 95 -0.70 0.51 -3.51
N GLY A 96 0.28 0.60 -2.61
CA GLY A 96 1.28 1.69 -2.62
C GLY A 96 1.97 1.84 -3.98
N PRO A 97 2.67 0.82 -4.49
CA PRO A 97 3.35 0.91 -5.78
C PRO A 97 2.41 1.01 -6.98
N ALA A 98 1.25 0.37 -6.95
CA ALA A 98 0.26 0.51 -8.04
C ALA A 98 -0.25 1.96 -8.14
N LEU A 99 -0.61 2.59 -7.01
CA LEU A 99 -0.98 4.00 -6.96
C LEU A 99 0.18 4.89 -7.41
N ALA A 100 1.40 4.64 -6.92
CA ALA A 100 2.58 5.44 -7.26
C ALA A 100 2.91 5.39 -8.76
N ALA A 101 2.78 4.21 -9.38
CA ALA A 101 2.97 4.00 -10.82
C ALA A 101 1.87 4.69 -11.65
N GLY A 102 0.68 4.87 -11.09
CA GLY A 102 -0.50 5.44 -11.77
C GLY A 102 -1.47 4.39 -12.32
N CYS A 103 -1.46 3.18 -11.76
CA CYS A 103 -2.42 2.14 -12.09
C CYS A 103 -3.75 2.35 -11.37
N THR A 104 -4.84 1.87 -11.98
CA THR A 104 -6.12 1.65 -11.29
C THR A 104 -6.18 0.21 -10.78
N MET A 105 -6.99 -0.05 -9.75
CA MET A 105 -6.87 -1.30 -8.97
C MET A 105 -8.24 -1.91 -8.64
N VAL A 106 -8.28 -3.23 -8.57
CA VAL A 106 -9.34 -4.01 -7.92
C VAL A 106 -8.67 -4.94 -6.90
N LEU A 107 -8.97 -4.75 -5.62
CA LEU A 107 -8.40 -5.55 -4.52
C LEU A 107 -9.38 -6.64 -4.08
N LYS A 108 -8.93 -7.90 -4.08
CA LYS A 108 -9.61 -9.05 -3.47
C LYS A 108 -8.81 -9.52 -2.25
N PRO A 109 -9.13 -9.06 -1.03
CA PRO A 109 -8.47 -9.54 0.16
C PRO A 109 -8.82 -11.00 0.45
N SER A 110 -8.12 -11.59 1.41
CA SER A 110 -8.47 -12.92 1.91
C SER A 110 -9.83 -12.89 2.60
N GLU A 111 -10.63 -13.91 2.34
CA GLU A 111 -11.90 -14.18 3.01
C GLU A 111 -11.73 -14.52 4.51
N ILE A 112 -10.51 -14.86 4.94
CA ILE A 112 -10.17 -15.16 6.34
C ILE A 112 -9.84 -13.88 7.13
N ALA A 113 -9.22 -12.90 6.46
CA ALA A 113 -8.85 -11.60 7.05
C ALA A 113 -9.35 -10.44 6.18
N PRO A 114 -10.67 -10.16 6.17
CA PRO A 114 -11.26 -9.14 5.31
C PRO A 114 -11.50 -7.79 6.00
N LEU A 115 -11.49 -7.73 7.33
CA LEU A 115 -11.92 -6.55 8.11
C LEU A 115 -10.88 -5.43 8.04
N ASP A 116 -9.59 -5.75 8.11
CA ASP A 116 -8.53 -4.74 7.96
C ASP A 116 -8.59 -4.07 6.58
N ALA A 117 -8.87 -4.85 5.53
CA ALA A 117 -9.03 -4.38 4.16
C ALA A 117 -10.25 -3.48 3.94
N ILE A 118 -11.30 -3.61 4.74
CA ILE A 118 -12.48 -2.73 4.71
C ILE A 118 -12.16 -1.37 5.37
N ILE A 119 -11.27 -1.38 6.37
CA ILE A 119 -10.86 -0.17 7.09
C ILE A 119 -9.80 0.62 6.32
N PHE A 120 -8.89 -0.10 5.64
CA PHE A 120 -7.82 0.44 4.80
C PHE A 120 -8.37 1.28 3.63
#